data_AF-A0A7Y8HH27-F1
#
_entry.id   AF-A0A7Y8HH27-F1
#
_cell.length_a   1.000
_cell.length_b   1.000
_cell.length_c   1.000
_cell.angle_alpha   90.00
_cell.angle_beta   90.00
_cell.angle_gamma   90.00
#
_symmetry.space_group_name_H-M   'P 1'
#
loop_
_entity.id
_entity.type
_entity.pdbx_description
1 polymer ?
#
loop_
_entity_poly.entity_id
_entity_poly.type
_entity_poly.pdbx_seq_one_letter_code
_entity_poly.pdbx_strand_id
1 'polypeptide(L)'
;MSLEDFAKQVALVSSTRAVFGPMEAAFREVFPEAQIFHILDETLIEDFRREAGLSPDSRQKALRMALTAQEAGVDGILVTCSTLSPAVDDLRPFLKIPIVKIDEPVIEEVVQKADTVGLLATAETVLKSVEPLVMKKAKDLGRKISISRFTKSDVWPLLQKDPEAFYRAIAGAASEAAHKCGAVILTQVSIAPGRDYVEEKLRNKIYASPTYAVQVLRKILLKEA
;
A
#
# COMPACT_ATOMS: atom_id res chain seq x y z
N MET A 1 20.18 16.69 -25.53
CA MET A 1 19.32 16.11 -24.50
C MET A 1 17.95 15.96 -25.12
N SER A 2 17.54 14.72 -25.39
CA SER A 2 16.18 14.47 -25.87
C SER A 2 15.22 14.67 -24.70
N LEU A 3 13.94 14.90 -24.99
CA LEU A 3 12.87 14.99 -23.98
C LEU A 3 12.69 13.69 -23.16
N GLU A 4 13.44 12.62 -23.46
CA GLU A 4 13.36 11.30 -22.84
C GLU A 4 14.35 11.12 -21.66
N ASP A 5 15.25 12.08 -21.42
CA ASP A 5 16.34 11.96 -20.42
C ASP A 5 16.02 12.54 -19.02
N PHE A 6 14.76 12.93 -18.74
CA PHE A 6 14.39 13.47 -17.43
C PHE A 6 13.89 12.38 -16.48
N ALA A 7 14.40 12.40 -15.25
CA ALA A 7 13.96 11.54 -14.15
C ALA A 7 12.43 11.58 -14.01
N LYS A 8 11.80 10.40 -13.98
CA LYS A 8 10.33 10.29 -13.82
C LYS A 8 9.90 10.86 -12.49
N GLN A 9 8.91 11.75 -12.51
CA GLN A 9 8.37 12.38 -11.33
C GLN A 9 7.13 11.64 -10.85
N VAL A 10 7.09 11.27 -9.57
CA VAL A 10 6.00 10.50 -8.97
C VAL A 10 5.45 11.20 -7.75
N ALA A 11 4.14 11.41 -7.71
CA ALA A 11 3.46 11.87 -6.51
C ALA A 11 2.97 10.69 -5.65
N LEU A 12 3.30 10.73 -4.35
CA LEU A 12 2.83 9.81 -3.32
C LEU A 12 1.69 10.46 -2.53
N VAL A 13 0.45 10.01 -2.79
CA VAL A 13 -0.76 10.50 -2.11
C VAL A 13 -0.95 9.71 -0.82
N SER A 14 -0.77 10.39 0.32
CA SER A 14 -0.61 9.78 1.65
C SER A 14 -1.51 10.43 2.70
N SER A 15 -1.87 9.67 3.74
CA SER A 15 -2.62 10.18 4.90
C SER A 15 -1.79 10.20 6.20
N THR A 16 -0.53 9.76 6.15
CA THR A 16 0.38 9.78 7.30
C THR A 16 1.83 9.84 6.85
N ARG A 17 2.69 10.50 7.63
CA ARG A 17 4.16 10.52 7.39
C ARG A 17 4.83 9.16 7.61
N ALA A 18 4.18 8.24 8.33
CA ALA A 18 4.73 6.92 8.61
C ALA A 18 5.01 6.06 7.36
N VAL A 19 4.48 6.47 6.20
CA VAL A 19 4.75 5.78 4.92
C VAL A 19 6.00 6.30 4.20
N PHE A 20 6.55 7.45 4.60
CA PHE A 20 7.60 8.11 3.81
C PHE A 20 8.87 7.26 3.74
N GLY A 21 9.43 6.88 4.89
CA GLY A 21 10.63 6.02 4.94
C GLY A 21 10.47 4.68 4.21
N PRO A 22 9.40 3.90 4.46
CA PRO A 22 9.17 2.65 3.72
C PRO A 22 9.02 2.83 2.20
N MET A 23 8.37 3.91 1.75
CA MET A 23 8.26 4.19 0.31
C MET A 23 9.60 4.65 -0.28
N GLU A 24 10.32 5.55 0.38
CA GLU A 24 11.66 5.99 -0.02
C GLU A 24 12.62 4.80 -0.18
N ALA A 25 12.57 3.85 0.75
CA ALA A 25 13.36 2.62 0.67
C ALA A 25 12.97 1.78 -0.56
N ALA A 26 11.67 1.59 -0.82
CA ALA A 26 11.19 0.84 -1.98
C ALA A 26 11.56 1.51 -3.31
N PHE A 27 11.48 2.84 -3.40
CA PHE A 27 11.93 3.59 -4.58
C PHE A 27 13.44 3.48 -4.78
N ARG A 28 14.24 3.60 -3.72
CA ARG A 28 15.70 3.45 -3.81
C ARG A 28 16.11 2.07 -4.31
N GLU A 29 15.37 1.03 -3.94
CA GLU A 29 15.63 -0.35 -4.36
C GLU A 29 15.18 -0.61 -5.80
N VAL A 30 13.99 -0.15 -6.18
CA VAL A 30 13.31 -0.59 -7.41
C VAL A 30 13.37 0.44 -8.54
N PHE A 31 13.27 1.73 -8.21
CA PHE A 31 13.20 2.81 -9.19
C PHE A 31 14.01 4.05 -8.72
N PRO A 32 15.34 3.90 -8.51
CA PRO A 32 16.17 4.94 -7.91
C PRO A 32 16.31 6.21 -8.76
N GLU A 33 16.03 6.12 -10.06
CA GLU A 33 16.07 7.25 -10.98
C GLU A 33 14.83 8.15 -10.89
N ALA A 34 13.76 7.70 -10.22
CA ALA A 34 12.54 8.49 -10.06
C ALA A 34 12.69 9.55 -8.97
N GLN A 35 12.12 10.74 -9.22
CA GLN A 35 11.95 11.78 -8.21
C GLN A 35 10.58 11.61 -7.55
N ILE A 36 10.55 11.48 -6.23
CA ILE A 36 9.30 11.34 -5.48
C ILE A 36 8.89 12.67 -4.82
N PHE A 37 7.60 12.95 -4.83
CA PHE A 37 6.97 14.09 -4.16
C PHE A 37 5.83 13.59 -3.28
N HIS A 38 5.65 14.16 -2.10
CA HIS A 38 4.59 13.74 -1.19
C HIS A 38 3.44 14.75 -1.20
N ILE A 39 2.22 14.26 -1.41
CA ILE A 39 0.99 15.00 -1.09
C ILE A 39 0.36 14.33 0.12
N LEU A 40 0.28 15.08 1.22
CA LEU A 40 -0.11 14.57 2.52
C LEU A 40 -1.35 15.31 3.03
N ASP A 41 -2.39 14.56 3.39
CA ASP A 41 -3.52 15.05 4.17
C ASP A 41 -3.72 14.17 5.40
N GLU A 42 -3.19 14.62 6.54
CA GLU A 42 -3.28 13.89 7.82
C GLU A 42 -4.71 13.92 8.40
N THR A 43 -5.58 14.82 7.94
CA THR A 43 -6.97 14.90 8.41
C THR A 43 -7.80 13.68 7.99
N LEU A 44 -7.40 13.00 6.91
CA LEU A 44 -8.04 11.77 6.44
C LEU A 44 -8.04 10.65 7.49
N ILE A 45 -7.01 10.57 8.34
CA ILE A 45 -6.96 9.54 9.40
C ILE A 45 -8.10 9.76 10.40
N GLU A 46 -8.37 11.01 10.77
CA GLU A 46 -9.48 11.34 11.68
C GLU A 46 -10.84 11.13 11.00
N ASP A 47 -10.94 11.46 9.71
CA ASP A 47 -12.16 11.18 8.94
C ASP A 47 -12.44 9.68 8.88
N PHE A 48 -11.45 8.83 8.62
CA PHE A 48 -11.65 7.38 8.59
C PHE A 48 -12.06 6.81 9.95
N ARG A 49 -11.59 7.41 11.06
CA ARG A 49 -12.03 7.04 12.41
C ARG A 49 -13.47 7.43 12.65
N ARG A 50 -13.86 8.66 12.27
CA ARG A 50 -15.22 9.18 12.46
C ARG A 50 -16.25 8.44 11.60
N GLU A 51 -15.92 8.20 10.34
CA GLU A 51 -16.82 7.59 9.34
C GLU A 51 -16.69 6.06 9.27
N ALA A 52 -15.82 5.47 10.11
CA ALA A 52 -15.49 4.04 10.12
C ALA A 52 -15.02 3.46 8.77
N GLY A 53 -14.42 4.29 7.91
CA GLY A 53 -13.91 3.91 6.59
C GLY A 53 -13.99 5.06 5.58
N LEU A 54 -14.10 4.70 4.30
CA LEU A 54 -14.28 5.66 3.20
C LEU A 54 -15.66 6.33 3.25
N SER A 55 -15.68 7.65 3.13
CA SER A 55 -16.86 8.49 2.95
C SER A 55 -16.81 9.28 1.63
N PRO A 56 -17.93 9.85 1.16
CA PRO A 56 -17.94 10.78 0.02
C PRO A 56 -16.92 11.92 0.17
N ASP A 57 -16.79 12.50 1.37
CA ASP A 57 -15.85 13.58 1.65
C ASP A 57 -14.39 13.13 1.51
N SER A 58 -14.06 11.95 2.04
CA SER A 58 -12.71 11.39 1.91
C SER A 58 -12.35 11.05 0.45
N ARG A 59 -13.34 10.62 -0.35
CA ARG A 59 -13.17 10.40 -1.80
C ARG A 59 -12.94 11.72 -2.53
N GLN A 60 -13.66 12.77 -2.15
CA GLN A 60 -13.46 14.10 -2.71
C GLN A 60 -12.06 14.65 -2.37
N LYS A 61 -11.59 14.46 -1.13
CA LYS A 61 -10.21 14.82 -0.73
C LYS A 61 -9.18 14.05 -1.56
N ALA A 62 -9.34 12.73 -1.72
CA ALA A 62 -8.46 11.93 -2.56
C ALA A 62 -8.44 12.40 -4.03
N LEU A 63 -9.59 12.75 -4.60
CA LEU A 63 -9.65 13.34 -5.95
C LEU A 63 -8.89 14.66 -6.03
N ARG A 64 -9.08 15.57 -5.08
CA ARG A 64 -8.37 16.85 -5.03
C ARG A 64 -6.86 16.65 -4.96
N MET A 65 -6.38 15.77 -4.09
CA MET A 65 -4.95 15.44 -3.99
C MET A 65 -4.39 14.87 -5.30
N ALA A 66 -5.14 13.99 -5.98
CA ALA A 66 -4.72 13.43 -7.26
C ALA A 66 -4.70 14.48 -8.39
N LEU A 67 -5.68 15.39 -8.41
CA LEU A 67 -5.69 16.52 -9.36
C LEU A 67 -4.54 17.48 -9.10
N THR A 68 -4.24 17.80 -7.83
CA THR A 68 -3.07 18.62 -7.46
C THR A 68 -1.76 17.97 -7.92
N ALA A 69 -1.61 16.65 -7.78
CA ALA A 69 -0.44 15.94 -8.31
C ALA A 69 -0.31 16.11 -9.83
N GLN A 70 -1.42 15.93 -10.56
CA GLN A 70 -1.44 16.09 -12.00
C GLN A 70 -1.12 17.53 -12.44
N GLU A 71 -1.67 18.53 -11.76
CA GLU A 71 -1.40 19.95 -12.02
C GLU A 71 0.06 20.31 -11.76
N ALA A 72 0.72 19.63 -10.83
CA ALA A 72 2.16 19.77 -10.58
C ALA A 72 3.03 19.18 -11.71
N GLY A 73 2.44 18.46 -12.68
CA GLY A 73 3.14 17.96 -13.86
C GLY A 73 3.90 16.66 -13.65
N VAL A 74 3.59 15.88 -12.61
CA VAL A 74 4.24 14.57 -12.38
C VAL A 74 3.84 13.55 -13.45
N ASP A 75 4.70 12.55 -13.68
CA ASP A 75 4.46 11.48 -14.66
C ASP A 75 3.47 10.43 -14.15
N GLY A 76 3.33 10.24 -12.83
CA GLY A 76 2.44 9.25 -12.25
C GLY A 76 2.13 9.46 -10.77
N ILE A 77 1.06 8.81 -10.31
CA ILE A 77 0.57 8.89 -8.93
C ILE A 77 0.57 7.49 -8.31
N LEU A 78 1.07 7.38 -7.09
CA LEU A 78 0.91 6.20 -6.25
C LEU A 78 0.15 6.58 -4.97
N VAL A 79 -1.03 5.98 -4.79
CA VAL A 79 -1.85 6.18 -3.59
C VAL A 79 -1.38 5.19 -2.52
N THR A 80 -0.70 5.69 -1.50
CA THR A 80 -0.05 4.89 -0.44
C THR A 80 -0.97 4.56 0.73
N CYS A 81 -2.14 5.21 0.80
CA CYS A 81 -3.14 4.93 1.82
C CYS A 81 -4.06 3.78 1.39
N SER A 82 -3.91 2.60 2.03
CA SER A 82 -4.73 1.43 1.72
C SER A 82 -6.23 1.64 1.93
N THR A 83 -6.62 2.52 2.86
CA THR A 83 -8.04 2.89 3.03
C THR A 83 -8.58 3.63 1.80
N LEU A 84 -7.76 4.40 1.09
CA LEU A 84 -8.12 5.10 -0.16
C LEU A 84 -8.06 4.22 -1.41
N SER A 85 -7.41 3.05 -1.39
CA SER A 85 -7.27 2.17 -2.55
C SER A 85 -8.58 1.87 -3.30
N PRO A 86 -9.73 1.63 -2.64
CA PRO A 86 -11.00 1.45 -3.33
C PRO A 86 -11.48 2.68 -4.10
N ALA A 87 -11.10 3.89 -3.69
CA ALA A 87 -11.51 5.13 -4.36
C ALA A 87 -10.76 5.35 -5.69
N VAL A 88 -9.57 4.77 -5.87
CA VAL A 88 -8.71 5.01 -7.04
C VAL A 88 -9.40 4.67 -8.37
N ASP A 89 -10.26 3.65 -8.40
CA ASP A 89 -11.02 3.30 -9.61
C ASP A 89 -11.94 4.45 -10.06
N ASP A 90 -12.54 5.15 -9.10
CA ASP A 90 -13.42 6.28 -9.36
C ASP A 90 -12.65 7.54 -9.76
N LEU A 91 -11.36 7.64 -9.40
CA LEU A 91 -10.51 8.79 -9.72
C LEU A 91 -9.97 8.72 -11.16
N ARG A 92 -9.70 7.51 -11.67
CA ARG A 92 -9.05 7.28 -12.98
C ARG A 92 -9.66 8.07 -14.14
N PRO A 93 -11.00 8.15 -14.32
CA PRO A 93 -11.59 8.89 -15.43
C PRO A 93 -11.30 10.40 -15.46
N PHE A 94 -10.89 10.98 -14.32
CA PHE A 94 -10.59 12.41 -14.19
C PHE A 94 -9.11 12.74 -14.39
N LEU A 95 -8.26 11.72 -14.57
CA LEU A 95 -6.81 11.86 -14.66
C LEU A 95 -6.32 11.52 -16.07
N LYS A 96 -5.31 12.26 -16.51
CA LYS A 96 -4.56 12.10 -17.78
C LYS A 96 -3.26 11.34 -17.59
N ILE A 97 -2.82 11.13 -16.34
CA ILE A 97 -1.61 10.41 -15.96
C ILE A 97 -1.97 9.11 -15.20
N PRO A 98 -1.09 8.09 -15.21
CA PRO A 98 -1.33 6.85 -14.49
C PRO A 98 -1.47 7.05 -12.98
N ILE A 99 -2.42 6.32 -12.38
CA ILE A 99 -2.60 6.22 -10.93
C ILE A 99 -2.63 4.76 -10.49
N VAL A 100 -1.78 4.43 -9.53
CA VAL A 100 -1.57 3.07 -9.00
C VAL A 100 -2.04 3.00 -7.54
N LYS A 101 -2.73 1.91 -7.21
CA LYS A 101 -3.08 1.55 -5.83
C LYS A 101 -1.90 0.83 -5.20
N ILE A 102 -1.57 1.17 -3.96
CA ILE A 102 -0.51 0.49 -3.23
C ILE A 102 -0.77 -1.02 -3.05
N ASP A 103 -2.02 -1.43 -2.81
CA ASP A 103 -2.32 -2.82 -2.44
C ASP A 103 -2.49 -3.76 -3.63
N GLU A 104 -2.96 -3.27 -4.78
CA GLU A 104 -3.37 -4.11 -5.91
C GLU A 104 -2.25 -5.07 -6.42
N PRO A 105 -1.00 -4.61 -6.59
CA PRO A 105 0.09 -5.47 -7.07
C PRO A 105 0.44 -6.62 -6.12
N VAL A 106 0.51 -6.36 -4.81
CA VAL A 106 0.84 -7.41 -3.83
C VAL A 106 -0.32 -8.39 -3.63
N ILE A 107 -1.57 -7.92 -3.75
CA ILE A 107 -2.76 -8.77 -3.72
C ILE A 107 -2.75 -9.76 -4.89
N GLU A 108 -2.47 -9.27 -6.10
CA GLU A 108 -2.43 -10.12 -7.30
C GLU A 108 -1.38 -11.24 -7.17
N GLU A 109 -0.17 -10.90 -6.75
CA GLU A 109 0.89 -11.85 -6.44
C GLU A 109 0.44 -12.94 -5.44
N VAL A 110 -0.18 -12.52 -4.33
CA VAL A 110 -0.57 -13.44 -3.26
C VAL A 110 -1.72 -14.35 -3.66
N VAL A 111 -2.72 -13.83 -4.37
CA VAL A 111 -3.87 -14.60 -4.86
C VAL A 111 -3.45 -15.68 -5.87
N GLN A 112 -2.41 -15.42 -6.66
CA GLN A 112 -1.83 -16.42 -7.57
C GLN A 112 -1.11 -17.55 -6.81
N LYS A 113 -0.56 -17.28 -5.62
CA LYS A 113 0.35 -18.19 -4.91
C LYS A 113 -0.26 -18.94 -3.73
N ALA A 114 -1.35 -18.45 -3.15
CA ALA A 114 -1.92 -19.02 -1.93
C ALA A 114 -3.44 -19.19 -2.00
N ASP A 115 -3.94 -20.25 -1.36
CA ASP A 115 -5.37 -20.49 -1.15
C ASP A 115 -5.87 -19.89 0.18
N THR A 116 -4.97 -19.69 1.16
CA THR A 116 -5.28 -19.11 2.46
C THR A 116 -4.43 -17.86 2.69
N VAL A 117 -5.09 -16.71 2.82
CA VAL A 117 -4.45 -15.39 2.87
C VAL A 117 -4.71 -14.73 4.22
N GLY A 118 -3.64 -14.41 4.93
CA GLY A 118 -3.67 -13.59 6.14
C GLY A 118 -3.58 -12.10 5.78
N LEU A 119 -4.45 -11.28 6.33
CA LEU A 119 -4.39 -9.83 6.23
C LEU A 119 -4.03 -9.26 7.60
N LEU A 120 -2.83 -8.69 7.74
CA LEU A 120 -2.36 -8.08 8.98
C LEU A 120 -2.39 -6.56 8.87
N ALA A 121 -3.07 -5.91 9.83
CA ALA A 121 -3.14 -4.46 9.96
C ALA A 121 -3.05 -4.01 11.43
N THR A 122 -2.89 -2.70 11.65
CA THR A 122 -3.05 -2.01 12.93
C THR A 122 -4.38 -1.24 13.01
N ALA A 123 -5.15 -1.19 11.93
CA ALA A 123 -6.43 -0.49 11.85
C ALA A 123 -7.49 -1.33 11.13
N GLU A 124 -8.67 -1.48 11.72
CA GLU A 124 -9.80 -2.23 11.14
C GLU A 124 -10.30 -1.62 9.83
N THR A 125 -10.23 -0.30 9.68
CA THR A 125 -10.60 0.41 8.45
C THR A 125 -9.78 -0.05 7.25
N VAL A 126 -8.52 -0.45 7.46
CA VAL A 126 -7.66 -0.98 6.40
C VAL A 126 -8.11 -2.36 5.98
N LEU A 127 -8.39 -3.26 6.93
CA LEU A 127 -8.88 -4.61 6.62
C LEU A 127 -10.21 -4.57 5.86
N LYS A 128 -11.13 -3.69 6.27
CA LYS A 128 -12.40 -3.45 5.58
C LYS A 128 -12.21 -2.94 4.15
N SER A 129 -11.20 -2.13 3.89
CA SER A 129 -10.91 -1.62 2.54
C SER A 129 -10.18 -2.64 1.65
N VAL A 130 -9.29 -3.46 2.22
CA VAL A 130 -8.41 -4.36 1.46
C VAL A 130 -9.06 -5.71 1.17
N GLU A 131 -9.82 -6.29 2.11
CA GLU A 131 -10.44 -7.59 1.91
C GLU A 131 -11.32 -7.68 0.64
N PRO A 132 -12.19 -6.70 0.32
CA PRO A 132 -12.95 -6.72 -0.93
C PRO A 132 -12.06 -6.69 -2.18
N LEU A 133 -10.90 -6.03 -2.13
CA LEU A 133 -9.95 -6.00 -3.24
C LEU A 133 -9.33 -7.38 -3.48
N VAL A 134 -8.99 -8.09 -2.39
CA VAL A 134 -8.47 -9.47 -2.43
C VAL A 134 -9.52 -10.41 -3.01
N MET A 135 -10.76 -10.35 -2.52
CA MET A 135 -11.86 -11.19 -3.01
C MET A 135 -12.20 -10.91 -4.48
N LYS A 136 -12.20 -9.62 -4.89
CA LYS A 136 -12.39 -9.23 -6.29
C LYS A 136 -11.29 -9.82 -7.17
N LYS A 137 -10.02 -9.64 -6.81
CA LYS A 137 -8.89 -10.18 -7.58
C LYS A 137 -8.92 -11.70 -7.67
N ALA A 138 -9.30 -12.40 -6.60
CA ALA A 138 -9.47 -13.85 -6.63
C ALA A 138 -10.57 -14.29 -7.59
N LYS A 139 -11.71 -13.60 -7.59
CA LYS A 139 -12.78 -13.84 -8.56
C LYS A 139 -12.30 -13.60 -10.00
N ASP A 140 -11.60 -12.51 -10.24
CA ASP A 140 -11.07 -12.15 -11.58
C ASP A 140 -10.09 -13.22 -12.11
N LEU A 141 -9.31 -13.84 -11.21
CA LEU A 141 -8.37 -14.91 -11.53
C LEU A 141 -8.97 -16.33 -11.46
N GLY A 142 -10.27 -16.46 -11.18
CA GLY A 142 -10.94 -17.78 -11.05
C GLY A 142 -10.41 -18.62 -9.86
N ARG A 143 -9.84 -17.98 -8.84
CA ARG A 143 -9.24 -18.62 -7.67
C ARG A 143 -10.23 -18.63 -6.50
N LYS A 144 -10.27 -19.75 -5.76
CA LYS A 144 -11.00 -19.83 -4.49
C LYS A 144 -10.03 -19.63 -3.35
N ILE A 145 -10.20 -18.55 -2.60
CA ILE A 145 -9.34 -18.21 -1.46
C ILE A 145 -10.15 -18.11 -0.16
N SER A 146 -9.50 -18.33 0.98
CA SER A 146 -10.01 -17.96 2.30
C SER A 146 -9.16 -16.86 2.92
N ILE A 147 -9.81 -15.92 3.61
CA ILE A 147 -9.15 -14.77 4.23
C ILE A 147 -9.22 -14.90 5.74
N SER A 148 -8.10 -14.66 6.42
CA SER A 148 -8.02 -14.53 7.88
C SER A 148 -7.51 -13.14 8.25
N ARG A 149 -8.25 -12.43 9.10
CA ARG A 149 -7.89 -11.09 9.58
C ARG A 149 -7.04 -11.16 10.84
N PHE A 150 -5.99 -10.35 10.89
CA PHE A 150 -5.13 -10.18 12.04
C PHE A 150 -4.97 -8.68 12.32
N THR A 151 -5.19 -8.28 13.57
CA THR A 151 -5.11 -6.87 13.97
C THR A 151 -4.15 -6.71 15.15
N LYS A 152 -3.22 -5.76 15.02
CA LYS A 152 -2.28 -5.36 16.08
C LYS A 152 -2.41 -3.86 16.32
N SER A 153 -3.53 -3.41 16.88
CA SER A 153 -3.86 -1.98 17.02
C SER A 153 -3.13 -1.29 18.18
N ASP A 154 -2.69 -2.05 19.18
CA ASP A 154 -2.07 -1.59 20.43
C ASP A 154 -0.65 -1.04 20.26
N VAL A 155 0.01 -1.32 19.13
CA VAL A 155 1.44 -1.00 18.94
C VAL A 155 1.69 0.38 18.35
N TRP A 156 0.66 1.08 17.85
CA TRP A 156 0.84 2.36 17.17
C TRP A 156 1.63 3.42 17.96
N PRO A 157 1.42 3.56 19.29
CA PRO A 157 2.21 4.48 20.12
C PRO A 157 3.70 4.15 20.18
N LEU A 158 4.11 2.91 19.87
CA LEU A 158 5.52 2.50 19.84
C LEU A 158 6.25 3.11 18.66
N LEU A 159 5.60 3.33 17.52
CA LEU A 159 6.27 3.78 16.30
C LEU A 159 7.07 5.08 16.50
N GLN A 160 6.60 5.99 17.35
CA GLN A 160 7.32 7.25 17.65
C GLN A 160 8.33 7.11 18.81
N LYS A 161 8.16 6.13 19.70
CA LYS A 161 8.97 5.95 20.91
C LYS A 161 10.14 4.98 20.70
N ASP A 162 9.85 3.86 20.04
CA ASP A 162 10.75 2.76 19.73
C ASP A 162 10.25 2.08 18.44
N PRO A 163 10.66 2.58 17.25
CA PRO A 163 10.31 1.99 15.97
C PRO A 163 10.71 0.51 15.85
N GLU A 164 11.81 0.11 16.49
CA GLU A 164 12.30 -1.27 16.42
C GLU A 164 11.37 -2.21 17.20
N ALA A 165 10.94 -1.82 18.40
CA ALA A 165 9.92 -2.55 19.15
C ALA A 165 8.58 -2.60 18.41
N PHE A 166 8.20 -1.52 17.75
CA PHE A 166 7.03 -1.50 16.87
C PHE A 166 7.13 -2.58 15.78
N TYR A 167 8.23 -2.62 15.02
CA TYR A 167 8.42 -3.58 13.94
C TYR A 167 8.55 -5.03 14.43
N ARG A 168 9.21 -5.27 15.57
CA ARG A 168 9.24 -6.59 16.23
C ARG A 168 7.84 -7.07 16.61
N ALA A 169 6.98 -6.19 17.10
CA ALA A 169 5.61 -6.55 17.45
C ALA A 169 4.77 -6.91 16.21
N ILE A 170 4.96 -6.19 15.10
CA ILE A 170 4.36 -6.54 13.80
C ILE A 170 4.88 -7.90 13.32
N ALA A 171 6.19 -8.16 13.43
CA ALA A 171 6.79 -9.42 13.03
C ALA A 171 6.27 -10.63 13.83
N GLY A 172 6.03 -10.46 15.13
CA GLY A 172 5.39 -11.48 15.96
C GLY A 172 4.01 -11.86 15.42
N ALA A 173 3.16 -10.85 15.19
CA ALA A 173 1.82 -11.06 14.64
C ALA A 173 1.86 -11.67 13.21
N ALA A 174 2.81 -11.24 12.38
CA ALA A 174 3.02 -11.80 11.04
C ALA A 174 3.44 -13.27 11.09
N SER A 175 4.29 -13.64 12.04
CA SER A 175 4.75 -15.02 12.25
C SER A 175 3.59 -15.92 12.70
N GLU A 176 2.78 -15.47 13.65
CA GLU A 176 1.56 -16.18 14.08
C GLU A 176 0.58 -16.39 12.92
N ALA A 177 0.39 -15.39 12.07
CA ALA A 177 -0.43 -15.49 10.88
C ALA A 177 0.15 -16.48 9.86
N ALA A 178 1.47 -16.49 9.65
CA ALA A 178 2.15 -17.36 8.68
C ALA A 178 2.11 -18.86 9.05
N HIS A 179 1.84 -19.18 10.32
CA HIS A 179 1.55 -20.54 10.77
C HIS A 179 0.14 -21.01 10.39
N LYS A 180 -0.79 -20.07 10.16
CA LYS A 180 -2.20 -20.35 9.85
C LYS A 180 -2.54 -20.15 8.37
N CYS A 181 -1.71 -19.40 7.63
CA CYS A 181 -1.96 -19.01 6.25
C CYS A 181 -0.82 -19.43 5.32
N GLY A 182 -1.15 -19.61 4.04
CA GLY A 182 -0.18 -19.85 2.96
C GLY A 182 0.61 -18.60 2.60
N ALA A 183 -0.01 -17.43 2.72
CA ALA A 183 0.62 -16.12 2.56
C ALA A 183 0.00 -15.12 3.55
N VAL A 184 0.78 -14.12 3.97
CA VAL A 184 0.37 -13.03 4.85
C VAL A 184 0.74 -11.70 4.20
N ILE A 185 -0.23 -10.82 4.01
CA ILE A 185 -0.03 -9.46 3.53
C ILE A 185 0.06 -8.53 4.75
N LEU A 186 1.16 -7.78 4.82
CA LEU A 186 1.28 -6.59 5.66
C LEU A 186 0.52 -5.45 4.96
N THR A 187 -0.76 -5.29 5.31
CA THR A 187 -1.74 -4.49 4.56
C THR A 187 -1.60 -2.97 4.73
N GLN A 188 -0.50 -2.48 5.30
CA GLN A 188 -0.20 -1.05 5.43
C GLN A 188 1.27 -0.81 5.13
N VAL A 189 1.56 0.24 4.37
CA VAL A 189 2.94 0.64 4.05
C VAL A 189 3.76 0.89 5.31
N SER A 190 3.16 1.52 6.32
CA SER A 190 3.83 1.90 7.55
C SER A 190 4.25 0.72 8.43
N ILE A 191 3.69 -0.48 8.20
CA ILE A 191 4.08 -1.70 8.92
C ILE A 191 4.97 -2.62 8.07
N ALA A 192 5.18 -2.29 6.78
CA ALA A 192 5.96 -3.08 5.84
C ALA A 192 7.37 -3.47 6.35
N PRO A 193 8.13 -2.58 7.04
CA PRO A 193 9.45 -2.96 7.57
C PRO A 193 9.40 -4.07 8.63
N GLY A 194 8.24 -4.33 9.23
CA GLY A 194 8.04 -5.46 10.14
C GLY A 194 8.37 -6.81 9.50
N ARG A 195 8.31 -6.93 8.16
CA ARG A 195 8.74 -8.12 7.42
C ARG A 195 10.18 -8.52 7.72
N ASP A 196 11.08 -7.55 7.85
CA ASP A 196 12.52 -7.82 8.00
C ASP A 196 12.85 -8.38 9.39
N TYR A 197 11.95 -8.17 10.36
CA TYR A 197 12.05 -8.69 11.72
C TYR A 197 11.43 -10.09 11.89
N VAL A 198 10.77 -10.64 10.86
CA VAL A 198 10.23 -12.01 10.88
C VAL A 198 11.38 -13.02 10.76
N GLU A 199 11.25 -14.19 11.38
CA GLU A 199 12.22 -15.29 11.23
C GLU A 199 12.41 -15.68 9.76
N GLU A 200 13.66 -15.88 9.34
CA GLU A 200 14.03 -16.11 7.93
C GLU A 200 13.20 -17.22 7.26
N LYS A 201 12.96 -18.33 7.96
CA LYS A 201 12.18 -19.47 7.47
C LYS A 201 10.71 -19.16 7.16
N LEU A 202 10.16 -18.07 7.70
CA LEU A 202 8.77 -17.63 7.48
C LEU A 202 8.68 -16.44 6.52
N ARG A 203 9.78 -15.71 6.27
CA ARG A 203 9.77 -14.47 5.47
C ARG A 203 9.25 -14.67 4.04
N ASN A 204 9.40 -15.87 3.46
CA ASN A 204 8.88 -16.20 2.14
C ASN A 204 7.34 -16.23 2.05
N LYS A 205 6.64 -16.27 3.20
CA LYS A 205 5.19 -16.14 3.29
C LYS A 205 4.73 -14.73 3.60
N ILE A 206 5.64 -13.79 3.87
CA ILE A 206 5.29 -12.43 4.29
C ILE A 206 5.50 -11.46 3.12
N TYR A 207 4.40 -10.84 2.72
CA TYR A 207 4.32 -9.93 1.59
C TYR A 207 4.01 -8.52 2.09
N ALA A 208 4.68 -7.51 1.51
CA ALA A 208 4.46 -6.11 1.84
C ALA A 208 4.31 -5.28 0.56
N SER A 209 3.41 -4.32 0.56
CA SER A 209 2.98 -3.61 -0.65
C SER A 209 4.00 -2.68 -1.34
N PRO A 210 4.94 -1.99 -0.65
CA PRO A 210 5.75 -0.94 -1.29
C PRO A 210 6.53 -1.38 -2.52
N THR A 211 7.34 -2.45 -2.42
CA THR A 211 8.18 -2.92 -3.53
C THR A 211 7.34 -3.32 -4.75
N TYR A 212 6.25 -4.07 -4.55
CA TYR A 212 5.37 -4.50 -5.63
C TYR A 212 4.70 -3.31 -6.34
N ALA A 213 4.26 -2.30 -5.59
CA ALA A 213 3.64 -1.12 -6.16
C ALA A 213 4.62 -0.27 -6.97
N VAL A 214 5.86 -0.10 -6.48
CA VAL A 214 6.90 0.63 -7.22
C VAL A 214 7.30 -0.12 -8.48
N GLN A 215 7.38 -1.45 -8.45
CA GLN A 215 7.66 -2.27 -9.65
C GLN A 215 6.61 -2.06 -10.74
N VAL A 216 5.32 -2.11 -10.39
CA VAL A 216 4.24 -1.90 -11.36
C VAL A 216 4.25 -0.46 -11.88
N LEU A 217 4.43 0.53 -11.00
CA LEU A 217 4.51 1.92 -11.43
C LEU A 217 5.68 2.16 -12.38
N ARG A 218 6.87 1.63 -12.06
CA ARG A 218 8.06 1.71 -12.93
C ARG A 218 7.77 1.16 -14.32
N LYS A 219 7.20 -0.04 -14.41
CA LYS A 219 6.83 -0.66 -15.69
C LYS A 219 5.88 0.23 -16.50
N ILE A 220 4.84 0.77 -15.85
CA ILE A 220 3.88 1.67 -16.50
C ILE A 220 4.56 2.93 -17.04
N LEU A 221 5.41 3.58 -16.23
CA LEU A 221 6.03 4.85 -16.60
C LEU A 221 7.15 4.71 -17.62
N LEU A 222 7.87 3.58 -17.61
CA LEU A 222 8.91 3.26 -18.58
C LEU A 222 8.39 2.51 -19.81
N LYS A 223 7.10 2.18 -19.85
CA LYS A 223 6.46 1.37 -20.90
C LYS A 223 7.15 0.02 -21.12
N GLU A 224 7.64 -0.58 -20.03
CA GLU A 224 8.22 -1.91 -20.06
C GLU A 224 7.08 -2.94 -20.16
N ALA A 225 7.19 -3.84 -21.14
CA ALA A 225 6.22 -4.91 -21.39
C ALA A 225 6.24 -6.00 -20.32
#